data_AF-A0A7C4BAD3-F1
#
_entry.id   AF-A0A7C4BAD3-F1
#
_cell.length_a   1.000
_cell.length_b   1.000
_cell.length_c   1.000
_cell.angle_alpha   90.00
_cell.angle_beta   90.00
_cell.angle_gamma   90.00
#
_symmetry.space_group_name_H-M   'P 1'
#
loop_
_entity.id
_entity.type
_entity.pdbx_description
1 polymer ?
#
loop_
_entity_poly.entity_id
_entity_poly.type
_entity_poly.pdbx_seq_one_letter_code
_entity_poly.pdbx_strand_id
1 'polypeptide(L)'
;MSYVVVRAGCSEDRVRKNKLYKALLGTTSSTGGRRYRSRGLLHKLGGIRLSRGVYLIPVDSVEPLLDELEKRGLRGCMEVLDICLYPCRQPVRRERA
;
A
#
# COMPACT_ATOMS: atom_id res chain seq x y z
N MET A 1 7.48 0.34 14.98
CA MET A 1 7.29 0.09 13.54
C MET A 1 6.86 1.40 12.89
N SER A 2 7.63 1.88 11.94
CA SER A 2 7.36 3.14 11.23
C SER A 2 6.63 2.84 9.93
N TYR A 3 5.66 3.67 9.57
CA TYR A 3 4.93 3.54 8.30
C TYR A 3 5.07 4.80 7.47
N VAL A 4 5.06 4.62 6.15
CA VAL A 4 5.00 5.70 5.16
C VAL A 4 3.64 5.70 4.51
N VAL A 5 3.06 6.88 4.33
CA VAL A 5 1.80 7.06 3.60
C VAL A 5 2.10 7.12 2.10
N VAL A 6 1.42 6.30 1.31
CA VAL A 6 1.53 6.31 -0.15
C VAL A 6 0.17 6.49 -0.79
N ARG A 7 0.13 7.26 -1.88
CA ARG A 7 -1.08 7.60 -2.63
C ARG A 7 -1.00 7.09 -4.06
N ALA A 8 -2.07 6.51 -4.56
CA ALA A 8 -2.23 6.16 -5.96
C ALA A 8 -2.54 7.42 -6.79
N GLY A 9 -1.63 7.82 -7.68
CA GLY A 9 -1.72 9.02 -8.52
C GLY A 9 -2.34 8.81 -9.92
N CYS A 10 -2.43 7.58 -10.43
CA CYS A 10 -2.99 7.30 -11.77
C CYS A 10 -4.53 7.36 -11.78
N SER A 11 -5.09 8.56 -11.60
CA SER A 11 -6.54 8.79 -11.55
C SER A 11 -7.17 8.80 -12.95
N GLU A 12 -6.45 9.27 -13.97
CA GLU A 12 -6.94 9.55 -15.33
C GLU A 12 -6.91 8.32 -16.26
N ASP A 13 -5.85 7.51 -16.22
CA ASP A 13 -5.77 6.28 -17.04
C ASP A 13 -6.43 5.09 -16.31
N ARG A 14 -7.66 4.78 -16.72
CA ARG A 14 -8.46 3.66 -16.18
C ARG A 14 -7.76 2.30 -16.27
N VAL A 15 -6.97 2.06 -17.31
CA VAL A 15 -6.27 0.78 -17.52
C VAL A 15 -5.12 0.66 -16.53
N ARG A 16 -4.26 1.69 -16.43
CA ARG A 16 -3.15 1.73 -15.46
C ARG A 16 -3.67 1.70 -14.03
N LYS A 17 -4.75 2.43 -13.73
CA LYS A 17 -5.45 2.41 -12.45
C LYS A 17 -5.86 0.99 -12.07
N ASN A 18 -6.57 0.29 -12.96
CA ASN A 18 -7.01 -1.08 -12.71
C ASN A 18 -5.84 -2.05 -12.52
N LYS A 19 -4.77 -1.90 -13.32
CA LYS A 19 -3.54 -2.69 -13.17
C LYS A 19 -2.91 -2.46 -11.78
N LEU A 20 -2.81 -1.21 -11.33
CA LEU A 20 -2.30 -0.85 -10.01
C LEU A 20 -3.15 -1.49 -8.89
N TYR A 21 -4.47 -1.33 -8.94
CA TYR A 21 -5.35 -1.91 -7.90
C TYR A 21 -5.23 -3.44 -7.83
N LYS A 22 -5.15 -4.13 -8.97
CA LYS A 22 -4.94 -5.57 -9.02
C LYS A 22 -3.57 -5.98 -8.48
N ALA A 23 -2.52 -5.19 -8.73
CA ALA A 23 -1.19 -5.44 -8.18
C ALA A 23 -1.16 -5.27 -6.66
N LEU A 24 -1.74 -4.17 -6.15
CA LEU A 24 -1.74 -3.84 -4.72
C LEU A 24 -2.66 -4.76 -3.90
N LEU A 25 -3.89 -4.97 -4.35
CA LEU A 25 -4.94 -5.68 -3.59
C LEU A 25 -5.05 -7.16 -3.96
N GLY A 26 -4.46 -7.57 -5.08
CA GLY A 26 -4.61 -8.92 -5.61
C GLY A 26 -5.84 -9.04 -6.51
N THR A 27 -6.12 -10.29 -6.91
CA THR A 27 -7.19 -10.62 -7.86
C THR A 27 -7.98 -11.81 -7.35
N THR A 28 -9.28 -11.81 -7.64
CA THR A 28 -10.11 -13.01 -7.50
C THR A 28 -10.53 -13.47 -8.90
N SER A 29 -10.25 -14.72 -9.24
CA SER A 29 -10.73 -15.37 -10.46
C SER A 29 -11.64 -16.55 -10.10
N SER A 30 -12.57 -16.89 -10.99
CA SER A 30 -13.43 -18.07 -10.82
C SER A 30 -13.28 -18.98 -12.03
N THR A 31 -12.95 -20.25 -11.79
CA THR A 31 -12.76 -21.26 -12.83
C THR A 31 -13.50 -22.53 -12.41
N GLY A 32 -14.43 -23.01 -13.24
CA GLY A 32 -15.17 -24.25 -12.97
C GLY A 32 -15.91 -24.27 -11.63
N GLY A 33 -16.54 -23.15 -11.24
CA GLY A 33 -17.24 -23.02 -9.95
C GLY A 33 -16.34 -22.81 -8.72
N ARG A 34 -15.01 -22.91 -8.86
CA ARG A 34 -14.05 -22.64 -7.78
C ARG A 34 -13.54 -21.20 -7.85
N ARG A 35 -13.36 -20.55 -6.69
CA ARG A 35 -12.81 -19.19 -6.57
C ARG A 35 -11.34 -19.24 -6.13
N TYR A 36 -10.47 -18.60 -6.90
CA TYR A 36 -9.04 -18.46 -6.62
C TYR A 36 -8.72 -17.02 -6.25
N ARG A 37 -8.01 -16.81 -5.15
CA ARG A 37 -7.62 -15.48 -4.66
C ARG A 37 -6.11 -15.36 -4.64
N SER A 38 -5.57 -14.36 -5.33
CA SER A 38 -4.17 -13.97 -5.20
C SER A 38 -4.03 -12.89 -4.13
N ARG A 39 -2.96 -12.97 -3.33
CA ARG A 39 -2.59 -11.92 -2.40
C ARG A 39 -1.84 -10.81 -3.16
N GLY A 40 -2.31 -9.57 -3.04
CA GLY A 40 -1.63 -8.41 -3.61
C GLY A 40 -0.37 -8.00 -2.85
N LEU A 41 0.39 -7.07 -3.43
CA LEU A 41 1.62 -6.53 -2.84
C LEU A 41 1.40 -5.97 -1.44
N LEU A 42 0.25 -5.32 -1.21
CA LEU A 42 -0.09 -4.75 0.10
C LEU A 42 -0.08 -5.83 1.19
N HIS A 43 -0.72 -6.98 0.94
CA HIS A 43 -0.74 -8.08 1.90
C HIS A 43 0.64 -8.74 2.04
N LYS A 44 1.39 -8.88 0.95
CA LYS A 44 2.72 -9.52 0.97
C LYS A 44 3.73 -8.72 1.77
N LEU A 45 3.63 -7.40 1.72
CA LEU A 45 4.56 -6.45 2.31
C LEU A 45 4.08 -5.89 3.67
N GLY A 46 3.03 -6.45 4.26
CA GLY A 46 2.50 -5.98 5.55
C GLY A 46 1.91 -4.57 5.50
N GLY A 47 1.51 -4.09 4.32
CA GLY A 47 0.87 -2.80 4.14
C GLY A 47 -0.59 -2.82 4.59
N ILE A 48 -1.10 -1.64 4.95
CA ILE A 48 -2.46 -1.41 5.41
C ILE A 48 -3.16 -0.45 4.45
N ARG A 49 -4.41 -0.73 4.11
CA ARG A 49 -5.23 0.18 3.32
C ARG A 49 -5.97 1.12 4.27
N LEU A 50 -5.68 2.41 4.20
CA LEU A 50 -6.39 3.43 4.97
C LEU A 50 -7.72 3.80 4.31
N SER A 51 -7.66 4.12 3.02
CA SER A 51 -8.82 4.53 2.26
C SER A 51 -8.68 4.10 0.80
N ARG A 52 -9.54 4.59 -0.09
CA ARG A 52 -9.41 4.29 -1.52
C ARG A 52 -8.22 5.06 -2.09
N GLY A 53 -7.19 4.34 -2.52
CA GLY A 53 -6.00 4.92 -3.14
C GLY A 53 -4.99 5.50 -2.15
N VAL A 54 -5.17 5.28 -0.84
CA VAL A 54 -4.20 5.67 0.20
C VAL A 54 -3.86 4.46 1.05
N TYR A 55 -2.57 4.25 1.26
CA TYR A 55 -2.03 3.06 1.91
C TYR A 55 -0.93 3.44 2.89
N LEU A 56 -0.76 2.64 3.94
CA LEU A 56 0.38 2.65 4.83
C LEU A 56 1.28 1.47 4.50
N ILE A 57 2.56 1.75 4.30
CA ILE A 57 3.57 0.74 3.99
C ILE A 57 4.63 0.80 5.08
N PRO A 58 5.04 -0.34 5.68
CA PRO A 58 6.20 -0.37 6.57
C PRO A 58 7.42 0.23 5.86
N VAL A 59 8.21 1.06 6.53
CA VAL A 59 9.38 1.73 5.93
C VAL A 59 10.28 0.72 5.20
N ASP A 60 10.58 -0.42 5.83
CA ASP A 60 11.43 -1.49 5.30
C ASP A 60 10.87 -2.14 4.02
N SER A 61 9.59 -1.95 3.74
CA SER A 61 8.88 -2.52 2.61
C SER A 61 8.58 -1.51 1.50
N VAL A 62 8.96 -0.24 1.67
CA VAL A 62 8.74 0.80 0.65
C VAL A 62 9.58 0.51 -0.60
N GLU A 63 10.88 0.27 -0.45
CA GLU A 63 11.76 -0.06 -1.58
C GLU A 63 11.28 -1.32 -2.35
N PRO A 64 11.02 -2.47 -1.69
CA PRO A 64 10.45 -3.64 -2.35
C PRO A 64 9.14 -3.38 -3.09
N LEU A 65 8.29 -2.50 -2.54
CA LEU A 65 7.04 -2.10 -3.20
C LEU A 65 7.33 -1.33 -4.49
N LEU A 66 8.22 -0.34 -4.42
CA LEU A 66 8.56 0.50 -5.56
C LEU A 66 9.23 -0.30 -6.67
N ASP A 67 10.12 -1.23 -6.33
CA ASP A 67 10.77 -2.13 -7.28
C ASP A 67 9.77 -3.03 -8.01
N GLU A 68 8.82 -3.62 -7.28
CA GLU A 68 7.76 -4.44 -7.89
C GLU A 68 6.82 -3.63 -8.78
N LEU A 69 6.60 -2.35 -8.46
CA LEU A 69 5.81 -1.45 -9.31
C LEU A 69 6.60 -1.00 -10.54
N GLU A 70 7.90 -0.78 -10.42
CA GLU A 70 8.80 -0.44 -11.54
C GLU A 70 8.83 -1.56 -12.58
N LYS A 71 9.04 -2.81 -12.15
CA LYS A 71 8.99 -4.00 -13.04
C LYS A 71 7.68 -4.14 -13.82
N ARG A 72 6.61 -3.53 -13.34
CA ARG A 72 5.26 -3.56 -13.95
C ARG A 72 4.95 -2.29 -14.75
N GLY A 73 5.86 -1.32 -14.81
CA GLY A 73 5.64 -0.01 -15.42
C GLY A 73 4.59 0.83 -14.68
N LEU A 74 4.45 0.66 -13.37
CA LEU A 74 3.44 1.29 -12.52
C LEU A 74 4.02 2.25 -11.47
N ARG A 75 5.34 2.45 -11.42
CA ARG A 75 6.00 3.32 -10.44
C ARG A 75 5.45 4.75 -10.44
N GLY A 76 5.22 5.32 -11.63
CA GLY A 76 4.63 6.66 -11.80
C GLY A 76 3.17 6.77 -11.35
N CYS A 77 2.52 5.67 -11.02
CA CYS A 77 1.16 5.67 -10.45
C CYS A 77 1.13 5.77 -8.93
N MET A 78 2.28 5.93 -8.28
CA MET A 78 2.41 5.94 -6.83
C MET A 78 3.25 7.13 -6.38
N GLU A 79 2.65 7.93 -5.50
CA GLU A 79 3.25 9.06 -4.85
C GLU A 79 3.51 8.71 -3.39
N VAL A 80 4.72 8.99 -2.92
CA VAL A 80 5.05 8.85 -1.51
C VAL A 80 4.71 10.17 -0.84
N LEU A 81 3.82 10.15 0.14
CA LEU A 81 3.52 11.29 0.99
C LEU A 81 4.44 11.16 2.21
N ASP A 82 5.34 12.12 2.43
CA ASP A 82 6.46 12.10 3.40
C ASP A 82 6.06 12.08 4.90
N ILE A 83 4.96 11.41 5.23
CA ILE A 83 4.50 11.25 6.60
C ILE A 83 5.01 9.89 7.11
N CYS A 84 6.14 9.94 7.82
CA CYS A 84 6.56 8.86 8.70
C CYS A 84 5.65 8.83 9.93
N LEU A 85 4.68 7.91 9.96
CA LEU A 85 3.91 7.62 11.17
C LEU A 85 4.76 6.74 12.08
N TYR A 86 5.43 7.37 13.04
CA TYR A 86 5.97 6.67 14.20
C TYR A 86 4.84 6.53 15.22
N PRO A 87 4.49 5.32 15.70
CA PRO A 87 3.66 5.16 16.89
C PRO A 87 4.53 5.56 18.09
N CYS A 88 4.73 6.86 18.29
CA CYS A 88 5.33 7.35 19.52
C CYS A 88 4.36 6.99 20.64
N ARG A 89 4.81 6.19 21.62
CA ARG A 89 4.24 6.22 22.97
C ARG A 89 4.10 7.70 23.34
N GLN A 90 2.88 8.17 23.52
CA GLN A 90 2.70 9.47 24.16
C GLN A 90 3.48 9.43 25.48
N PRO A 91 4.31 10.44 25.80
CA PRO A 91 4.88 10.53 27.13
C PRO A 91 3.70 10.57 28.11
N VAL A 92 3.69 9.61 29.04
CA VAL A 92 2.80 9.66 30.20
C VAL A 92 3.10 10.98 30.89
N ARG A 93 2.27 12.01 30.70
CA ARG A 93 2.30 13.19 31.55
C ARG A 93 1.86 12.74 32.95
N ARG A 94 2.83 12.30 33.76
CA ARG A 94 2.68 12.34 35.21
C ARG A 94 2.89 13.79 35.63
N GLU A 95 1.84 14.60 35.51
CA GLU A 95 1.78 15.84 36.26
C GLU A 95 1.58 15.42 37.72
N ARG A 96 2.67 15.46 38.49
CA ARG A 96 2.62 15.48 39.95
C ARG A 96 2.12 16.86 40.35
N ALA A 97 1.00 16.91 41.06
CA ALA A 97 0.67 17.93 42.04
C ALA A 97 0.00 17.22 43.22
#